data_AF-A0AAV9TDT6-F1
#
_entry.id   AF-A0AAV9TDT6-F1
#
_cell.length_a   1.000
_cell.length_b   1.000
_cell.length_c   1.000
_cell.angle_alpha   90.00
_cell.angle_beta   90.00
_cell.angle_gamma   90.00
#
_symmetry.space_group_name_H-M   'P 1'
#
loop_
_entity.id
_entity.type
_entity.pdbx_description
1 polymer ?
#
loop_
_entity_poly.entity_id
_entity_poly.type
_entity_poly.pdbx_seq_one_letter_code
_entity_poly.pdbx_strand_id
1 'polypeptide(L)'
;MPSSSNRHEEKHSLLKDETEDDSCLEGSSRAPSVDQESGAVNVKKNLLWRSIDPAWKSWSLVVPPVLVYLILSYLAFFPSCETCPKKMDMSGYVCAPNGALPQIARERNCEFDTMSFKWWPKEPTMHKDNVALVNEFHAEGPWHRYYDKGGKHEIPPTTEVLTAGWVSRREHTFHCMYTLRQTHLWITLGYDPPFNYTHTIHCTKYLMDTILENPPKDFDELNVHGTPWPEHPAIVKPYYPCKQEGLSCESW
;
A
#
# COMPACT_ATOMS: atom_id res chain seq x y z
N MET A 1 10.54 -45.82 26.15
CA MET A 1 10.54 -45.41 27.57
C MET A 1 11.90 -45.72 28.17
N PRO A 2 12.37 -44.99 29.20
CA PRO A 2 12.19 -43.56 29.51
C PRO A 2 13.46 -42.78 29.06
N SER A 3 13.82 -41.54 29.42
CA SER A 3 13.33 -40.46 30.31
C SER A 3 13.74 -39.12 29.64
N SER A 4 12.91 -38.08 29.46
CA SER A 4 12.47 -37.04 30.44
C SER A 4 13.63 -36.35 31.21
N SER A 5 13.67 -35.02 31.42
CA SER A 5 12.75 -33.90 31.09
C SER A 5 13.60 -32.65 30.69
N ASN A 6 13.19 -31.37 30.57
CA ASN A 6 12.02 -30.56 30.93
C ASN A 6 11.94 -29.36 29.93
N ARG A 7 10.77 -28.92 29.44
CA ARG A 7 9.89 -27.85 29.97
C ARG A 7 10.48 -26.42 30.00
N HIS A 8 9.96 -25.56 29.12
CA HIS A 8 9.58 -24.17 29.44
C HIS A 8 8.34 -23.79 28.62
N GLU A 9 7.28 -23.30 29.28
CA GLU A 9 6.06 -22.78 28.67
C GLU A 9 5.79 -21.38 29.24
N GLU A 10 5.83 -20.34 28.41
CA GLU A 10 5.29 -18.99 28.66
C GLU A 10 4.83 -18.48 27.28
N LYS A 11 3.55 -18.27 26.95
CA LYS A 11 2.41 -17.62 27.64
C LYS A 11 2.55 -16.11 27.86
N HIS A 12 2.54 -15.37 26.74
CA HIS A 12 1.92 -14.05 26.63
C HIS A 12 1.47 -13.87 25.15
N SER A 13 0.41 -13.15 24.79
CA SER A 13 -0.89 -12.90 25.43
C SER A 13 -1.78 -12.36 24.29
N LEU A 14 -3.01 -12.84 24.12
CA LEU A 14 -3.84 -12.44 22.97
C LEU A 14 -4.38 -11.00 23.14
N LEU A 15 -4.37 -10.22 22.06
CA LEU A 15 -4.90 -8.85 22.00
C LEU A 15 -6.30 -8.83 21.36
N LYS A 16 -7.31 -8.87 22.22
CA LYS A 16 -8.75 -8.54 22.02
C LYS A 16 -9.43 -8.66 23.40
N ASP A 17 -10.53 -7.98 23.71
CA ASP A 17 -11.42 -7.12 22.93
C ASP A 17 -12.10 -6.18 23.94
N GLU A 18 -12.04 -4.85 23.79
CA GLU A 18 -12.86 -3.91 24.58
C GLU A 18 -13.32 -2.73 23.71
N THR A 19 -14.63 -2.45 23.76
CA THR A 19 -15.35 -1.43 22.99
C THR A 19 -16.27 -0.68 23.94
N GLU A 20 -16.38 0.65 23.77
CA GLU A 20 -17.40 1.52 24.40
C GLU A 20 -17.26 1.59 25.95
N ASP A 21 -17.63 2.65 26.66
CA ASP A 21 -18.27 3.94 26.35
C ASP A 21 -17.79 4.96 27.41
N ASP A 22 -17.66 6.26 27.10
CA ASP A 22 -17.15 7.25 28.09
C ASP A 22 -17.96 8.56 28.08
N SER A 23 -19.22 8.44 28.53
CA SER A 23 -20.14 9.57 28.67
C SER A 23 -19.88 10.34 29.98
N CYS A 24 -19.24 11.50 29.88
CA CYS A 24 -18.96 12.35 31.04
C CYS A 24 -20.24 12.90 31.71
N LEU A 25 -20.47 12.42 32.93
CA LEU A 25 -21.13 13.06 34.07
C LEU A 25 -21.59 14.52 33.88
N GLU A 26 -22.87 14.77 34.16
CA GLU A 26 -23.17 15.73 35.23
C GLU A 26 -24.49 15.39 35.94
N GLY A 27 -24.53 15.60 37.25
CA GLY A 27 -25.72 15.36 38.05
C GLY A 27 -25.77 16.29 39.25
N SER A 28 -26.87 17.03 39.39
CA SER A 28 -27.28 17.58 40.67
C SER A 28 -28.79 17.77 40.71
N SER A 29 -29.34 17.80 41.93
CA SER A 29 -30.76 17.87 42.18
C SER A 29 -31.10 19.10 43.03
N ARG A 30 -32.22 19.76 42.71
CA ARG A 30 -33.36 20.01 43.62
C ARG A 30 -34.33 21.05 43.08
N ALA A 31 -35.57 20.96 43.54
CA ALA A 31 -36.63 21.94 43.35
C ALA A 31 -37.05 22.50 44.75
N PRO A 32 -38.25 23.06 44.99
CA PRO A 32 -38.37 24.51 45.13
C PRO A 32 -38.99 24.98 46.48
N SER A 33 -38.93 26.29 46.74
CA SER A 33 -39.63 26.97 47.85
C SER A 33 -39.59 28.50 47.64
N VAL A 34 -40.47 29.34 48.19
CA VAL A 34 -41.82 29.15 48.76
C VAL A 34 -42.61 30.46 48.59
N ASP A 35 -43.93 30.39 48.76
CA ASP A 35 -44.92 31.45 48.56
C ASP A 35 -44.75 32.71 49.44
N GLN A 36 -45.24 33.87 48.97
CA GLN A 36 -46.03 34.77 49.82
C GLN A 36 -47.05 35.61 49.03
N GLU A 37 -48.04 36.16 49.75
CA GLU A 37 -49.37 36.53 49.24
C GLU A 37 -49.67 38.05 49.27
N SER A 38 -50.78 38.44 48.64
CA SER A 38 -51.61 39.64 48.89
C SER A 38 -51.25 40.97 48.19
N GLY A 39 -52.26 41.86 48.09
CA GLY A 39 -52.08 43.29 47.74
C GLY A 39 -52.54 43.70 46.33
N ALA A 40 -53.85 43.88 46.10
CA ALA A 40 -54.37 44.39 44.82
C ALA A 40 -54.36 45.93 44.74
N VAL A 41 -53.66 46.51 43.75
CA VAL A 41 -53.80 47.92 43.35
C VAL A 41 -53.88 48.01 41.81
N ASN A 42 -54.94 48.64 41.30
CA ASN A 42 -55.23 48.72 39.87
C ASN A 42 -54.69 50.01 39.25
N VAL A 43 -53.47 49.97 38.70
CA VAL A 43 -52.84 51.09 37.99
C VAL A 43 -53.00 50.92 36.48
N LYS A 44 -53.67 51.89 35.84
CA LYS A 44 -53.89 51.91 34.39
C LYS A 44 -52.64 52.36 33.64
N LYS A 45 -52.33 51.65 32.53
CA LYS A 45 -51.77 52.18 31.25
C LYS A 45 -50.54 53.13 31.35
N ASN A 46 -49.37 52.81 30.82
CA ASN A 46 -49.13 52.24 29.49
C ASN A 46 -47.87 51.36 29.46
N LEU A 47 -47.90 50.26 28.70
CA LEU A 47 -46.66 49.61 28.28
C LEU A 47 -45.93 50.51 27.27
N LEU A 48 -44.66 50.82 27.56
CA LEU A 48 -43.75 51.33 26.54
C LEU A 48 -43.41 50.17 25.59
N TRP A 49 -44.14 50.07 24.48
CA TRP A 49 -43.81 49.14 23.40
C TRP A 49 -42.44 49.52 22.80
N ARG A 50 -41.37 48.94 23.33
CA ARG A 50 -40.16 48.70 22.52
C ARG A 50 -40.59 47.80 21.37
N SER A 51 -40.46 48.29 20.14
CA SER A 51 -40.60 47.45 18.96
C SER A 51 -39.56 46.34 19.05
N ILE A 52 -40.02 45.10 19.22
CA ILE A 52 -39.19 43.94 18.91
C ILE A 52 -39.05 43.95 17.40
N ASP A 53 -37.94 44.48 16.90
CA ASP A 53 -37.61 44.40 15.48
C ASP A 53 -37.62 42.92 15.09
N PRO A 54 -38.52 42.50 14.18
CA PRO A 54 -38.74 41.09 13.98
C PRO A 54 -37.53 40.52 13.24
N ALA A 55 -36.85 39.56 13.86
CA ALA A 55 -35.53 39.11 13.41
C ALA A 55 -35.55 38.50 11.99
N TRP A 56 -36.70 38.05 11.49
CA TRP A 56 -36.91 37.55 10.12
C TRP A 56 -36.55 38.54 9.01
N LYS A 57 -36.43 39.85 9.29
CA LYS A 57 -35.95 40.85 8.33
C LYS A 57 -34.42 40.86 8.17
N SER A 58 -33.69 40.19 9.06
CA SER A 58 -32.24 40.08 8.95
C SER A 58 -31.86 38.88 8.08
N TRP A 59 -31.21 39.13 6.93
CA TRP A 59 -30.67 38.06 6.07
C TRP A 59 -29.74 37.12 6.84
N SER A 60 -29.12 37.58 7.94
CA SER A 60 -28.25 36.80 8.82
C SER A 60 -28.91 35.58 9.48
N LEU A 61 -30.23 35.41 9.41
CA LEU A 61 -30.90 34.16 9.84
C LEU A 61 -31.10 33.14 8.70
N VAL A 62 -31.06 33.58 7.44
CA VAL A 62 -31.33 32.73 6.26
C VAL A 62 -30.03 32.39 5.51
N VAL A 63 -29.08 33.32 5.45
CA VAL A 63 -27.79 33.12 4.78
C VAL A 63 -26.97 31.99 5.42
N PRO A 64 -26.82 31.87 6.76
CA PRO A 64 -26.06 30.76 7.35
C PRO A 64 -26.63 29.35 7.04
N PRO A 65 -27.92 29.03 7.26
CA PRO A 65 -28.43 27.69 6.95
C PRO A 65 -28.43 27.38 5.44
N VAL A 66 -28.61 28.38 4.57
CA VAL A 66 -28.47 28.19 3.11
C VAL A 66 -27.02 27.90 2.72
N LEU A 67 -26.03 28.61 3.28
CA LEU A 67 -24.62 28.31 3.05
C LEU A 67 -24.22 26.94 3.59
N VAL A 68 -24.69 26.57 4.79
CA VAL A 68 -24.46 25.22 5.36
C VAL A 68 -25.09 24.14 4.47
N TYR A 69 -26.31 24.35 3.97
CA TYR A 69 -26.95 23.42 3.03
C TYR A 69 -26.18 23.30 1.70
N LEU A 70 -25.67 24.41 1.16
CA LEU A 70 -24.85 24.41 -0.06
C LEU A 70 -23.49 23.72 0.17
N ILE A 71 -22.86 23.89 1.33
CA ILE A 71 -21.61 23.20 1.68
C ILE A 71 -21.86 21.70 1.88
N LEU A 72 -22.91 21.30 2.59
CA LEU A 72 -23.25 19.90 2.83
C LEU A 72 -23.67 19.17 1.55
N SER A 73 -24.44 19.83 0.67
CA SER A 73 -24.78 19.26 -0.64
C SER A 73 -23.56 19.21 -1.57
N TYR A 74 -22.67 20.21 -1.57
CA TYR A 74 -21.40 20.13 -2.27
C TYR A 74 -20.56 18.94 -1.79
N LEU A 75 -20.41 18.75 -0.47
CA LEU A 75 -19.68 17.60 0.10
C LEU A 75 -20.34 16.24 -0.17
N ALA A 76 -21.66 16.20 -0.43
CA ALA A 76 -22.39 14.99 -0.79
C ALA A 76 -22.29 14.63 -2.29
N PHE A 77 -22.26 15.63 -3.17
CA PHE A 77 -22.10 15.43 -4.63
C PHE A 77 -20.62 15.38 -5.07
N PHE A 78 -19.73 16.03 -4.32
CA PHE A 78 -18.27 16.02 -4.48
C PHE A 78 -17.64 15.52 -3.17
N PRO A 79 -17.81 14.23 -2.81
CA PRO A 79 -17.14 13.65 -1.65
C PRO A 79 -15.62 13.79 -1.81
N SER A 80 -14.97 14.47 -0.86
CA SER A 80 -13.56 14.86 -0.93
C SER A 80 -12.60 13.68 -0.70
N CYS A 81 -12.65 12.69 -1.60
CA CYS A 81 -11.87 11.46 -1.62
C CYS A 81 -11.06 11.37 -2.94
N GLU A 82 -10.64 12.52 -3.50
CA GLU A 82 -9.76 12.56 -4.69
C GLU A 82 -8.44 11.80 -4.46
N THR A 83 -7.98 11.73 -3.21
CA THR A 83 -6.88 10.85 -2.78
C THR A 83 -7.18 10.21 -1.42
N CYS A 84 -8.19 9.35 -1.35
CA CYS A 84 -8.13 8.26 -0.36
C CYS A 84 -7.05 7.28 -0.86
N PRO A 85 -5.85 7.17 -0.23
CA PRO A 85 -4.78 6.35 -0.78
C PRO A 85 -5.23 4.90 -0.80
N LYS A 86 -5.31 4.29 -2.00
CA LYS A 86 -5.62 2.87 -2.15
C LYS A 86 -4.60 2.08 -1.34
N LYS A 87 -5.05 1.45 -0.25
CA LYS A 87 -4.18 0.66 0.62
C LYS A 87 -3.66 -0.53 -0.19
N MET A 88 -2.40 -0.46 -0.62
CA MET A 88 -1.77 -1.49 -1.44
C MET A 88 -1.80 -2.84 -0.72
N ASP A 89 -2.19 -3.88 -1.45
CA ASP A 89 -2.20 -5.25 -0.95
C ASP A 89 -0.81 -5.88 -1.11
N MET A 90 0.00 -5.75 -0.05
CA MET A 90 1.36 -6.27 0.00
C MET A 90 1.43 -7.81 0.15
N SER A 91 0.30 -8.54 0.08
CA SER A 91 0.26 -10.01 0.20
C SER A 91 0.76 -10.78 -1.05
N GLY A 92 0.94 -10.08 -2.18
CA GLY A 92 1.46 -10.61 -3.45
C GLY A 92 0.36 -11.18 -4.36
N TYR A 93 -0.08 -10.40 -5.35
CA TYR A 93 -1.33 -10.67 -6.06
C TYR A 93 -1.19 -11.55 -7.32
N VAL A 94 -1.74 -12.77 -7.28
CA VAL A 94 -1.89 -13.66 -8.44
C VAL A 94 -3.30 -13.54 -9.02
N CYS A 95 -3.42 -13.14 -10.29
CA CYS A 95 -4.69 -12.82 -10.97
C CYS A 95 -5.48 -14.07 -11.42
N ALA A 96 -4.76 -15.10 -11.86
CA ALA A 96 -5.31 -16.44 -12.09
C ALA A 96 -4.30 -17.50 -11.63
N PRO A 97 -4.74 -18.65 -11.10
CA PRO A 97 -3.83 -19.66 -10.58
C PRO A 97 -2.86 -20.17 -11.65
N ASN A 98 -1.65 -20.57 -11.25
CA ASN A 98 -0.69 -21.18 -12.17
C ASN A 98 -1.32 -22.42 -12.85
N GLY A 99 -1.08 -22.58 -14.15
CA GLY A 99 -1.75 -23.60 -14.97
C GLY A 99 -3.21 -23.30 -15.34
N ALA A 100 -3.74 -22.10 -15.06
CA ALA A 100 -5.02 -21.66 -15.61
C ALA A 100 -4.99 -21.66 -17.16
N LEU A 101 -6.14 -21.99 -17.77
CA LEU A 101 -6.30 -21.92 -19.22
C LEU A 101 -6.20 -20.46 -19.70
N PRO A 102 -5.51 -20.15 -20.81
CA PRO A 102 -5.18 -18.76 -21.16
C PRO A 102 -6.40 -17.91 -21.50
N GLN A 103 -7.46 -18.54 -22.02
CA GLN A 103 -8.76 -17.90 -22.22
C GLN A 103 -9.35 -17.43 -20.88
N ILE A 104 -9.45 -18.32 -19.89
CA ILE A 104 -10.06 -18.03 -18.57
C ILE A 104 -9.26 -16.97 -17.80
N ALA A 105 -7.94 -16.93 -17.97
CA ALA A 105 -7.11 -15.89 -17.38
C ALA A 105 -7.33 -14.52 -18.07
N ARG A 106 -7.41 -14.48 -19.42
CA ARG A 106 -7.69 -13.24 -20.16
C ARG A 106 -9.12 -12.72 -19.97
N GLU A 107 -10.10 -13.61 -19.80
CA GLU A 107 -11.47 -13.27 -19.41
C GLU A 107 -11.54 -12.59 -18.02
N ARG A 108 -10.55 -12.81 -17.15
CA ARG A 108 -10.37 -12.13 -15.86
C ARG A 108 -9.53 -10.84 -15.95
N ASN A 109 -9.19 -10.39 -17.16
CA ASN A 109 -8.25 -9.30 -17.41
C ASN A 109 -6.85 -9.54 -16.79
N CYS A 110 -6.38 -10.79 -16.84
CA CYS A 110 -5.00 -11.15 -16.54
C CYS A 110 -4.16 -11.23 -17.84
N GLU A 111 -2.83 -11.13 -17.69
CA GLU A 111 -1.86 -11.40 -18.75
C GLU A 111 -0.73 -12.32 -18.23
N PHE A 112 -0.09 -13.08 -19.12
CA PHE A 112 0.95 -14.04 -18.72
C PHE A 112 2.33 -13.41 -18.69
N ASP A 113 2.96 -13.40 -17.52
CA ASP A 113 4.34 -12.97 -17.37
C ASP A 113 5.31 -14.13 -17.60
N THR A 114 6.02 -14.04 -18.73
CA THR A 114 7.04 -15.01 -19.16
C THR A 114 8.34 -14.95 -18.35
N MET A 115 8.53 -13.94 -17.48
CA MET A 115 9.65 -13.89 -16.53
C MET A 115 9.38 -14.74 -15.27
N SER A 116 8.12 -14.83 -14.82
CA SER A 116 7.74 -15.50 -13.56
C SER A 116 6.82 -16.72 -13.70
N PHE A 117 6.34 -17.01 -14.91
CA PHE A 117 5.37 -18.06 -15.23
C PHE A 117 4.03 -17.92 -14.50
N LYS A 118 3.53 -16.69 -14.35
CA LYS A 118 2.32 -16.38 -13.59
C LYS A 118 1.34 -15.53 -14.40
N TRP A 119 0.07 -15.63 -14.01
CA TRP A 119 -0.98 -14.74 -14.49
C TRP A 119 -1.11 -13.54 -13.55
N TRP A 120 -0.78 -12.37 -14.06
CA TRP A 120 -0.78 -11.10 -13.36
C TRP A 120 -1.91 -10.18 -13.85
N PRO A 121 -2.31 -9.13 -13.10
CA PRO A 121 -3.26 -8.13 -13.59
C PRO A 121 -2.74 -7.47 -14.87
N LYS A 122 -3.57 -7.37 -15.90
CA LYS A 122 -3.13 -6.93 -17.23
C LYS A 122 -2.57 -5.51 -17.24
N GLU A 123 -3.15 -4.59 -16.48
CA GLU A 123 -2.76 -3.17 -16.44
C GLU A 123 -1.28 -2.97 -16.06
N PRO A 124 -0.79 -3.36 -14.86
CA PRO A 124 0.63 -3.23 -14.51
C PRO A 124 1.54 -4.10 -15.39
N THR A 125 1.07 -5.26 -15.84
CA THR A 125 1.87 -6.17 -16.69
C THR A 125 2.14 -5.58 -18.07
N MET A 126 1.14 -4.91 -18.65
CA MET A 126 1.25 -4.22 -19.95
C MET A 126 1.73 -2.77 -19.84
N HIS A 127 2.04 -2.28 -18.63
CA HIS A 127 2.62 -0.95 -18.45
C HIS A 127 3.97 -0.88 -19.16
N LYS A 128 4.22 0.21 -19.90
CA LYS A 128 5.39 0.37 -20.79
C LYS A 128 6.73 0.00 -20.14
N ASP A 129 6.93 0.39 -18.89
CA ASP A 129 8.19 0.20 -18.17
C ASP A 129 8.31 -1.24 -17.62
N ASN A 130 7.19 -1.93 -17.37
CA ASN A 130 7.20 -3.35 -17.03
C ASN A 130 7.51 -4.20 -18.27
N VAL A 131 6.92 -3.85 -19.42
CA VAL A 131 7.23 -4.48 -20.71
C VAL A 131 8.70 -4.28 -21.09
N ALA A 132 9.26 -3.08 -20.88
CA ALA A 132 10.69 -2.82 -21.05
C ALA A 132 11.55 -3.73 -20.13
N LEU A 133 11.23 -3.79 -18.84
CA LEU A 133 11.94 -4.61 -17.84
C LEU A 133 11.90 -6.12 -18.19
N VAL A 134 10.76 -6.63 -18.64
CA VAL A 134 10.65 -8.04 -19.08
C VAL A 134 11.40 -8.29 -20.39
N ASN A 135 11.45 -7.32 -21.30
CA ASN A 135 12.28 -7.40 -22.51
C ASN A 135 13.78 -7.37 -22.20
N GLU A 136 14.23 -6.57 -21.23
CA GLU A 136 15.61 -6.61 -20.72
C GLU A 136 15.95 -8.01 -20.16
N PHE A 137 15.06 -8.61 -19.36
CA PHE A 137 15.23 -10.00 -18.89
C PHE A 137 15.35 -11.00 -20.04
N HIS A 138 14.58 -10.87 -21.13
CA HIS A 138 14.70 -11.76 -22.30
C HIS A 138 15.92 -11.45 -23.18
N ALA A 139 16.48 -10.24 -23.13
CA ALA A 139 17.72 -9.90 -23.82
C ALA A 139 18.96 -10.56 -23.20
N GLU A 140 18.91 -10.88 -21.89
CA GLU A 140 19.98 -11.59 -21.18
C GLU A 140 20.20 -13.03 -21.66
N GLY A 141 19.31 -13.62 -22.45
CA GLY A 141 19.64 -14.79 -23.26
C GLY A 141 18.47 -15.69 -23.67
N PRO A 142 18.73 -16.75 -24.47
CA PRO A 142 17.76 -17.79 -24.73
C PRO A 142 17.49 -18.58 -23.45
N TRP A 143 16.30 -18.41 -22.88
CA TRP A 143 15.88 -19.09 -21.66
C TRP A 143 15.35 -20.50 -21.94
N HIS A 144 16.28 -21.46 -22.00
CA HIS A 144 15.99 -22.88 -22.13
C HIS A 144 15.41 -23.45 -20.83
N ARG A 145 14.13 -23.84 -20.88
CA ARG A 145 13.28 -24.18 -19.73
C ARG A 145 12.70 -25.58 -19.92
N TYR A 146 12.58 -26.39 -18.88
CA TYR A 146 12.26 -27.82 -19.03
C TYR A 146 11.15 -28.32 -18.11
N TYR A 147 10.37 -29.31 -18.58
CA TYR A 147 9.39 -30.01 -17.74
C TYR A 147 10.04 -30.98 -16.74
N ASP A 148 11.28 -31.41 -17.00
CA ASP A 148 12.01 -32.36 -16.17
C ASP A 148 13.42 -31.88 -15.76
N LYS A 149 13.86 -32.31 -14.57
CA LYS A 149 15.19 -32.01 -14.01
C LYS A 149 16.37 -32.51 -14.87
N GLY A 150 16.13 -33.47 -15.76
CA GLY A 150 17.13 -34.03 -16.67
C GLY A 150 17.32 -33.22 -17.96
N GLY A 151 16.55 -32.15 -18.17
CA GLY A 151 16.68 -31.29 -19.35
C GLY A 151 16.26 -31.96 -20.66
N LYS A 152 15.35 -32.93 -20.63
CA LYS A 152 14.99 -33.74 -21.82
C LYS A 152 13.80 -33.20 -22.59
N HIS A 153 12.83 -32.59 -21.90
CA HIS A 153 11.61 -32.06 -22.50
C HIS A 153 11.58 -30.54 -22.31
N GLU A 154 12.03 -29.80 -23.32
CA GLU A 154 11.99 -28.35 -23.32
C GLU A 154 10.54 -27.83 -23.37
N ILE A 155 10.29 -26.75 -22.65
CA ILE A 155 9.02 -26.02 -22.60
C ILE A 155 9.01 -25.06 -23.79
N PRO A 156 8.07 -25.17 -24.76
CA PRO A 156 7.97 -24.22 -25.85
C PRO A 156 7.79 -22.79 -25.33
N PRO A 157 8.49 -21.77 -25.86
CA PRO A 157 8.39 -20.39 -25.36
C PRO A 157 6.97 -19.79 -25.40
N THR A 158 6.08 -20.34 -26.22
CA THR A 158 4.66 -19.97 -26.32
C THR A 158 3.75 -20.64 -25.27
N THR A 159 4.30 -21.28 -24.23
CA THR A 159 3.52 -22.04 -23.25
C THR A 159 3.07 -21.18 -22.08
N GLU A 160 1.79 -20.82 -22.06
CA GLU A 160 1.15 -20.00 -21.02
C GLU A 160 0.48 -20.84 -19.91
N VAL A 161 0.44 -22.17 -20.08
CA VAL A 161 -0.23 -23.12 -19.16
C VAL A 161 0.83 -23.87 -18.35
N LEU A 162 1.53 -23.14 -17.48
CA LEU A 162 2.61 -23.66 -16.66
C LEU A 162 2.28 -23.57 -15.17
N THR A 163 2.58 -24.64 -14.43
CA THR A 163 2.50 -24.69 -12.97
C THR A 163 3.86 -24.42 -12.33
N ALA A 164 4.91 -25.04 -12.88
CA ALA A 164 6.33 -24.81 -12.61
C ALA A 164 7.16 -25.22 -13.84
N GLY A 165 8.45 -24.88 -13.84
CA GLY A 165 9.43 -25.33 -14.84
C GLY A 165 10.83 -25.43 -14.22
N TRP A 166 11.66 -26.32 -14.75
CA TRP A 166 13.08 -26.42 -14.41
C TRP A 166 13.88 -25.42 -15.24
N VAL A 167 14.52 -24.47 -14.54
CA VAL A 167 15.32 -23.39 -15.11
C VAL A 167 16.81 -23.59 -14.83
N SER A 168 17.66 -22.94 -15.62
CA SER A 168 19.10 -22.91 -15.31
C SER A 168 19.40 -22.06 -14.06
N ARG A 169 20.52 -22.32 -13.36
CA ARG A 169 20.96 -21.45 -12.25
C ARG A 169 21.11 -19.99 -12.70
N ARG A 170 21.68 -19.77 -13.90
CA ARG A 170 21.82 -18.44 -14.51
C ARG A 170 20.47 -17.73 -14.62
N GLU A 171 19.47 -18.40 -15.20
CA GLU A 171 18.12 -17.85 -15.32
C GLU A 171 17.50 -17.52 -13.96
N HIS A 172 17.66 -18.40 -12.95
CA HIS A 172 17.13 -18.12 -11.61
C HIS A 172 17.81 -16.92 -10.95
N THR A 173 19.13 -16.75 -11.11
CA THR A 173 19.86 -15.57 -10.64
C THR A 173 19.35 -14.28 -11.31
N PHE A 174 19.18 -14.29 -12.64
CA PHE A 174 18.61 -13.14 -13.35
C PHE A 174 17.14 -12.88 -12.95
N HIS A 175 16.32 -13.93 -12.85
CA HIS A 175 14.93 -13.83 -12.37
C HIS A 175 14.88 -13.15 -10.99
N CYS A 176 15.71 -13.55 -10.02
CA CYS A 176 15.74 -12.92 -8.70
C CYS A 176 16.09 -11.42 -8.76
N MET A 177 17.01 -11.00 -9.66
CA MET A 177 17.33 -9.59 -9.86
C MET A 177 16.16 -8.82 -10.49
N TYR A 178 15.60 -9.31 -11.60
CA TYR A 178 14.53 -8.62 -12.32
C TYR A 178 13.19 -8.62 -11.55
N THR A 179 12.87 -9.68 -10.80
CA THR A 179 11.72 -9.75 -9.89
C THR A 179 11.77 -8.66 -8.80
N LEU A 180 12.96 -8.38 -8.24
CA LEU A 180 13.13 -7.28 -7.28
C LEU A 180 12.90 -5.91 -7.95
N ARG A 181 13.47 -5.69 -9.14
CA ARG A 181 13.23 -4.48 -9.95
C ARG A 181 11.74 -4.29 -10.29
N GLN A 182 11.06 -5.36 -10.71
CA GLN A 182 9.64 -5.36 -11.05
C GLN A 182 8.77 -5.02 -9.84
N THR A 183 9.07 -5.62 -8.69
CA THR A 183 8.34 -5.36 -7.44
C THR A 183 8.46 -3.88 -7.02
N HIS A 184 9.66 -3.30 -7.11
CA HIS A 184 9.86 -1.87 -6.84
C HIS A 184 9.14 -0.96 -7.85
N LEU A 185 9.21 -1.29 -9.15
CA LEU A 185 8.52 -0.54 -10.21
C LEU A 185 7.01 -0.48 -9.99
N TRP A 186 6.38 -1.61 -9.67
CA TRP A 186 4.93 -1.68 -9.46
C TRP A 186 4.47 -0.83 -8.26
N ILE A 187 5.19 -0.91 -7.14
CA ILE A 187 4.93 -0.09 -5.94
C ILE A 187 5.07 1.41 -6.26
N THR A 188 6.12 1.80 -7.01
CA THR A 188 6.34 3.20 -7.43
C THR A 188 5.23 3.73 -8.37
N LEU A 189 4.57 2.85 -9.12
CA LEU A 189 3.42 3.16 -9.96
C LEU A 189 2.06 3.09 -9.21
N GLY A 190 2.05 2.73 -7.93
CA GLY A 190 0.84 2.61 -7.11
C GLY A 190 0.07 1.29 -7.30
N TYR A 191 0.70 0.28 -7.91
CA TYR A 191 0.13 -1.06 -8.07
C TYR A 191 0.51 -2.00 -6.92
N ASP A 192 -0.41 -2.91 -6.59
CA ASP A 192 -0.18 -3.96 -5.58
C ASP A 192 0.96 -4.89 -6.06
N PRO A 193 1.99 -5.17 -5.25
CA PRO A 193 3.19 -5.84 -5.74
C PRO A 193 2.91 -7.27 -6.25
N PRO A 194 3.60 -7.72 -7.33
CA PRO A 194 3.41 -9.07 -7.87
C PRO A 194 3.95 -10.15 -6.92
N PHE A 195 4.93 -9.81 -6.09
CA PHE A 195 5.55 -10.74 -5.14
C PHE A 195 5.47 -10.24 -3.71
N ASN A 196 5.32 -11.16 -2.77
CA ASN A 196 5.26 -10.87 -1.35
C ASN A 196 6.65 -10.84 -0.71
N TYR A 197 6.72 -10.33 0.52
CA TYR A 197 7.98 -10.15 1.24
C TYR A 197 8.77 -11.46 1.47
N THR A 198 8.09 -12.61 1.59
CA THR A 198 8.77 -13.92 1.66
C THR A 198 9.53 -14.24 0.38
N HIS A 199 9.00 -13.86 -0.78
CA HIS A 199 9.69 -14.01 -2.05
C HIS A 199 10.83 -12.98 -2.22
N THR A 200 10.68 -11.77 -1.66
CA THR A 200 11.80 -10.80 -1.54
C THR A 200 12.96 -11.39 -0.74
N ILE A 201 12.68 -12.01 0.42
CA ILE A 201 13.69 -12.70 1.25
C ILE A 201 14.35 -13.85 0.48
N HIS A 202 13.57 -14.65 -0.26
CA HIS A 202 14.12 -15.69 -1.13
C HIS A 202 15.09 -15.10 -2.16
N CYS A 203 14.68 -14.06 -2.89
CA CYS A 203 15.49 -13.47 -3.96
C CYS A 203 16.79 -12.86 -3.44
N THR A 204 16.72 -12.05 -2.38
CA THR A 204 17.93 -11.40 -1.82
C THR A 204 18.89 -12.43 -1.21
N LYS A 205 18.38 -13.46 -0.51
CA LYS A 205 19.22 -14.54 -0.02
C LYS A 205 19.81 -15.38 -1.15
N TYR A 206 19.04 -15.74 -2.18
CA TYR A 206 19.52 -16.54 -3.31
C TYR A 206 20.63 -15.85 -4.11
N LEU A 207 20.53 -14.52 -4.27
CA LEU A 207 21.57 -13.69 -4.88
C LEU A 207 22.86 -13.72 -4.02
N MET A 208 22.75 -13.46 -2.71
CA MET A 208 23.90 -13.51 -1.81
C MET A 208 24.53 -14.90 -1.71
N ASP A 209 23.74 -15.96 -1.58
CA ASP A 209 24.24 -17.34 -1.53
C ASP A 209 24.97 -17.70 -2.85
N THR A 210 24.48 -17.23 -3.99
CA THR A 210 25.14 -17.44 -5.29
C THR A 210 26.49 -16.72 -5.41
N ILE A 211 26.65 -15.55 -4.77
CA ILE A 211 27.93 -14.85 -4.67
C ILE A 211 28.86 -15.59 -3.69
N LEU A 212 28.37 -15.92 -2.50
CA LEU A 212 29.17 -16.53 -1.42
C LEU A 212 29.60 -17.97 -1.71
N GLU A 213 28.94 -18.70 -2.61
CA GLU A 213 29.40 -20.00 -3.10
C GLU A 213 30.68 -19.91 -3.95
N ASN A 214 30.89 -18.81 -4.68
CA ASN A 214 32.07 -18.57 -5.53
C ASN A 214 32.42 -17.07 -5.53
N PRO A 215 32.92 -16.52 -4.42
CA PRO A 215 33.12 -15.08 -4.27
C PRO A 215 34.18 -14.54 -5.25
N PRO A 216 34.05 -13.29 -5.71
CA PRO A 216 35.11 -12.62 -6.47
C PRO A 216 36.36 -12.44 -5.59
N LYS A 217 37.53 -12.26 -6.21
CA LYS A 217 38.82 -12.29 -5.48
C LYS A 217 39.00 -11.13 -4.50
N ASP A 218 38.31 -10.04 -4.81
CA ASP A 218 38.28 -8.74 -4.14
C ASP A 218 37.08 -8.59 -3.19
N PHE A 219 36.34 -9.67 -2.89
CA PHE A 219 35.10 -9.61 -2.09
C PHE A 219 35.27 -9.03 -0.68
N ASP A 220 36.43 -9.27 -0.05
CA ASP A 220 36.79 -8.75 1.28
C ASP A 220 37.67 -7.47 1.21
N GLU A 221 37.89 -6.90 0.01
CA GLU A 221 38.65 -5.66 -0.14
C GLU A 221 37.82 -4.40 0.20
N LEU A 222 38.49 -3.32 0.61
CA LEU A 222 37.82 -2.09 1.03
C LEU A 222 37.22 -1.35 -0.19
N ASN A 223 35.89 -1.34 -0.27
CA ASN A 223 35.12 -0.65 -1.29
C ASN A 223 34.42 0.61 -0.73
N VAL A 224 34.00 1.52 -1.61
CA VAL A 224 33.29 2.76 -1.26
C VAL A 224 31.78 2.49 -1.10
N HIS A 225 31.13 3.24 -0.19
CA HIS A 225 29.69 3.17 0.08
C HIS A 225 28.84 3.88 -1.00
N GLY A 226 29.09 3.55 -2.27
CA GLY A 226 28.39 4.09 -3.44
C GLY A 226 28.95 3.47 -4.71
N THR A 227 28.14 2.73 -5.44
CA THR A 227 28.58 2.01 -6.64
C THR A 227 28.78 2.94 -7.83
N PRO A 228 29.72 2.63 -8.76
CA PRO A 228 29.86 3.36 -10.03
C PRO A 228 28.72 3.09 -11.03
N TRP A 229 27.70 2.33 -10.61
CA TRP A 229 26.49 2.01 -11.35
C TRP A 229 25.27 2.46 -10.55
N PRO A 230 24.28 3.12 -11.19
CA PRO A 230 24.27 3.54 -12.60
C PRO A 230 25.31 4.63 -12.90
N GLU A 231 25.88 4.66 -14.12
CA GLU A 231 26.86 5.68 -14.56
C GLU A 231 26.35 7.12 -14.40
N HIS A 232 25.03 7.30 -14.36
CA HIS A 232 24.35 8.56 -14.10
C HIS A 232 23.39 8.36 -12.92
N PRO A 233 23.74 8.79 -11.70
CA PRO A 233 22.90 8.63 -10.52
C PRO A 233 21.62 9.46 -10.61
N ALA A 234 20.59 9.05 -9.88
CA ALA A 234 19.32 9.76 -9.86
C ALA A 234 19.45 11.03 -9.00
N ILE A 235 19.20 12.21 -9.58
CA ILE A 235 19.14 13.45 -8.80
C ILE A 235 17.89 13.40 -7.91
N VAL A 236 18.09 13.13 -6.63
CA VAL A 236 17.03 13.24 -5.62
C VAL A 236 16.72 14.71 -5.35
N LYS A 237 15.48 14.95 -4.93
CA LYS A 237 15.01 16.24 -4.42
C LYS A 237 14.80 16.12 -2.91
N PRO A 238 15.88 16.06 -2.11
CA PRO A 238 15.75 16.04 -0.66
C PRO A 238 15.05 17.31 -0.19
N TYR A 239 14.31 17.21 0.92
CA TYR A 239 13.73 18.37 1.60
C TYR A 239 14.83 19.32 2.14
N TYR A 240 16.02 18.78 2.39
CA TYR A 240 17.22 19.51 2.80
C TYR A 240 17.90 20.19 1.58
N PRO A 241 18.36 21.45 1.69
CA PRO A 241 18.86 22.22 0.54
C PRO A 241 20.32 21.87 0.18
N CYS A 242 20.64 20.59 -0.08
CA CYS A 242 22.00 20.07 -0.28
C CYS A 242 22.92 20.97 -1.12
N LYS A 243 22.46 21.47 -2.27
CA LYS A 243 23.25 22.35 -3.17
C LYS A 243 23.65 23.70 -2.54
N GLN A 244 22.88 24.23 -1.58
CA GLN A 244 23.23 25.46 -0.85
C GLN A 244 24.30 25.17 0.23
N GLU A 245 24.24 23.98 0.81
CA GLU A 245 25.14 23.48 1.88
C GLU A 245 26.40 22.77 1.34
N GLY A 246 26.62 22.80 0.01
CA GLY A 246 27.77 22.16 -0.65
C GLY A 246 27.73 20.62 -0.71
N LEU A 247 26.58 20.00 -0.41
CA LEU A 247 26.38 18.55 -0.43
C LEU A 247 25.87 18.06 -1.79
N SER A 248 26.10 16.79 -2.11
CA SER A 248 25.49 16.16 -3.29
C SER A 248 23.96 16.01 -3.14
N CYS A 249 23.26 16.04 -4.27
CA CYS A 249 21.82 15.78 -4.42
C CYS A 249 21.57 14.43 -5.13
N GLU A 250 22.51 13.49 -5.11
CA GLU A 250 22.47 12.26 -5.91
C GLU A 250 22.14 11.05 -5.05
N SER A 251 21.25 10.18 -5.52
CA SER A 251 21.17 8.79 -5.07
C SER A 251 21.95 7.91 -6.03
N TRP A 252 22.96 7.29 -5.46
CA TRP A 252 23.59 6.07 -5.97
C TRP A 252 22.70 4.87 -5.58
#